data_AF-A0A6A8LP86-F1
#
_entry.id   AF-A0A6A8LP86-F1
#
_cell.length_a   1.000
_cell.length_b   1.000
_cell.length_c   1.000
_cell.angle_alpha   90.00
_cell.angle_beta   90.00
_cell.angle_gamma   90.00
#
_symmetry.space_group_name_H-M   'P 1'
#
loop_
_entity.id
_entity.type
_entity.pdbx_description
1 polymer ?
#
loop_
_entity_poly.entity_id
_entity_poly.type
_entity_poly.pdbx_seq_one_letter_code
_entity_poly.pdbx_strand_id
1 'polypeptide(L)' 'MMKKTSDLRKDFPLLETKMNDQPLTYLDSAATSQKPKQVIDEIANYYNKYNSNIHRGVYNLA' A
#
# COMPACT_ATOMS: atom_id res chain seq x y z
N MET A 1 -17.72 -10.92 10.33
CA MET A 1 -17.23 -10.46 11.65
C MET A 1 -16.53 -9.12 11.43
N MET A 2 -16.81 -8.10 12.26
CA MET A 2 -16.20 -6.77 12.12
C MET A 2 -14.74 -6.82 12.62
N LYS A 3 -13.78 -6.36 11.82
CA LYS A 3 -12.38 -6.22 12.27
C LYS A 3 -12.27 -5.08 13.28
N LYS A 4 -11.43 -5.24 14.31
CA LYS A 4 -11.10 -4.12 15.22
C LYS A 4 -10.21 -3.13 14.49
N THR A 5 -10.35 -1.85 14.80
CA THR A 5 -9.51 -0.77 14.21
C THR A 5 -8.01 -1.00 14.43
N SER A 6 -7.64 -1.59 15.58
CA SER A 6 -6.26 -1.98 15.88
C SER A 6 -5.69 -2.99 14.88
N ASP A 7 -6.54 -3.88 14.37
CA ASP A 7 -6.14 -4.91 13.41
C ASP A 7 -5.99 -4.33 12.01
N LEU A 8 -6.78 -3.30 11.68
CA LEU A 8 -6.67 -2.57 10.42
C LEU A 8 -5.46 -1.65 10.38
N ARG A 9 -5.08 -1.01 11.50
CA ARG A 9 -3.94 -0.07 11.54
C ARG A 9 -2.62 -0.73 11.10
N LYS A 10 -2.42 -2.01 11.47
CA LYS A 10 -1.25 -2.80 11.10
C LYS A 10 -1.08 -2.98 9.59
N ASP A 11 -2.16 -2.89 8.83
CA ASP A 11 -2.09 -2.97 7.38
C ASP A 11 -1.48 -1.70 6.76
N PHE A 12 -1.34 -0.59 7.49
CA PHE A 12 -0.82 0.70 6.98
C PHE A 12 0.55 1.02 7.59
N PRO A 13 1.67 0.66 6.93
CA PRO A 13 3.01 0.75 7.52
C PRO A 13 3.39 2.16 7.98
N LEU A 14 2.94 3.21 7.29
CA LEU A 14 3.27 4.59 7.67
C LEU A 14 2.70 4.95 9.05
N LEU A 15 1.55 4.39 9.42
CA LEU A 15 0.89 4.70 10.70
C LEU A 15 1.61 4.05 11.90
N GLU A 16 2.54 3.13 11.69
CA GLU A 16 3.40 2.57 12.74
C GLU A 16 4.66 3.42 13.00
N THR A 17 4.88 4.47 12.21
CA THR A 17 6.07 5.33 12.32
C THR A 17 5.92 6.43 13.38
N LYS A 18 7.05 7.03 13.75
CA LYS A 18 7.11 8.24 14.57
C LYS A 18 7.50 9.44 13.73
N MET A 19 6.95 10.60 14.06
CA MET A 19 7.33 11.90 13.52
C MET A 19 7.61 12.84 14.69
N ASN A 20 8.79 13.47 14.71
CA ASN A 20 9.23 14.30 15.84
C ASN A 20 9.15 13.55 17.18
N ASP A 21 9.62 12.30 17.20
CA ASP A 21 9.59 11.38 18.35
C ASP A 21 8.20 11.01 18.89
N GLN A 22 7.12 11.44 18.23
CA GLN A 22 5.73 11.14 18.60
C GLN A 22 5.07 10.15 17.63
N PRO A 23 4.13 9.31 18.08
CA PRO A 23 3.35 8.44 17.19
C PRO A 23 2.63 9.24 16.11
N LEU A 24 2.73 8.81 14.85
CA LEU A 24 2.09 9.53 13.75
C LEU A 24 0.56 9.49 13.86
N THR A 25 -0.04 10.67 13.88
CA THR A 25 -1.49 10.88 13.80
C THR A 25 -1.80 11.62 12.50
N TYR A 26 -2.37 10.91 11.53
CA TYR A 26 -2.66 11.43 10.19
C TYR A 26 -4.15 11.76 10.04
N LEU A 27 -4.50 13.05 10.11
CA LEU A 27 -5.89 13.54 10.06
C LEU A 27 -6.23 14.28 8.75
N ASP A 28 -5.59 13.90 7.65
CA ASP A 28 -5.79 14.53 6.34
C ASP A 28 -6.14 13.50 5.25
N SER A 29 -6.86 12.44 5.65
CA SER A 29 -7.23 11.34 4.72
C SER A 29 -8.18 11.77 3.60
N ALA A 30 -8.88 12.90 3.77
CA ALA A 30 -9.77 13.47 2.78
C ALA A 30 -9.00 14.10 1.60
N ALA A 31 -7.79 14.64 1.83
CA ALA A 31 -6.92 15.09 0.76
C ALA A 31 -6.23 13.89 0.06
N THR A 32 -5.71 12.94 0.83
CA THR A 32 -5.19 11.67 0.31
C THR A 32 -5.11 10.61 1.40
N SER A 33 -5.43 9.36 1.08
CA SER A 33 -5.38 8.27 2.07
C SER A 33 -4.03 7.55 2.06
N GLN A 34 -3.60 7.07 3.23
CA GLN A 34 -2.48 6.15 3.35
C GLN A 34 -2.76 4.83 2.62
N LYS A 35 -1.71 4.14 2.18
CA LYS A 35 -1.85 2.90 1.41
C LYS A 35 -1.60 1.69 2.30
N PRO A 36 -2.48 0.67 2.26
CA PRO A 36 -2.21 -0.56 2.98
C PRO A 36 -1.10 -1.35 2.28
N LYS A 37 -0.41 -2.22 3.03
CA LYS A 37 0.73 -3.01 2.56
C LYS A 37 0.38 -3.85 1.34
N GLN A 38 -0.83 -4.40 1.27
CA GLN A 38 -1.31 -5.18 0.12
C GLN A 38 -1.25 -4.39 -1.19
N VAL A 39 -1.60 -3.10 -1.16
CA VAL A 39 -1.55 -2.23 -2.36
C VAL A 39 -0.10 -1.94 -2.74
N ILE A 40 0.75 -1.65 -1.75
CA ILE A 40 2.17 -1.37 -1.98
C ILE A 40 2.86 -2.60 -2.57
N ASP A 41 2.64 -3.76 -1.96
CA ASP A 41 3.26 -5.03 -2.34
C ASP A 41 2.85 -5.44 -3.75
N GLU A 42 1.58 -5.28 -4.14
CA GLU A 42 1.14 -5.66 -5.47
C GLU A 42 1.70 -4.74 -6.56
N ILE A 43 1.78 -3.42 -6.30
CA ILE A 43 2.44 -2.49 -7.20
C ILE A 43 3.91 -2.88 -7.38
N ALA A 44 4.61 -3.17 -6.27
CA ALA A 44 6.00 -3.62 -6.32
C ALA A 44 6.14 -4.96 -7.06
N ASN A 45 5.24 -5.91 -6.81
CA ASN A 45 5.22 -7.22 -7.46
C ASN A 45 5.03 -7.09 -8.98
N TYR A 46 4.09 -6.24 -9.43
CA TYR A 46 3.91 -5.91 -10.83
C TYR A 46 5.21 -5.39 -11.46
N TYR A 47 5.82 -4.37 -10.86
CA TYR A 47 7.02 -3.78 -11.43
C TYR A 47 8.24 -4.72 -11.39
N ASN A 48 8.32 -5.60 -10.40
CA ASN A 48 9.41 -6.56 -10.28
C ASN A 48 9.26 -7.79 -11.18
N LYS A 49 8.03 -8.21 -11.52
CA LYS A 49 7.79 -9.51 -12.18
C LYS A 49 7.04 -9.45 -13.49
N TYR A 50 6.16 -8.47 -13.67
CA TYR A 50 5.16 -8.46 -14.75
C TYR A 50 5.20 -7.21 -15.61
N ASN A 51 6.13 -6.28 -15.36
CA ASN A 51 6.18 -5.01 -16.06
C ASN A 51 6.31 -5.21 -17.57
N SER A 52 5.24 -4.88 -18.30
CA SER A 52 5.20 -4.94 -19.75
C SER A 52 4.17 -3.96 -20.30
N ASN A 53 4.23 -3.70 -21.61
CA ASN A 53 3.22 -2.89 -22.27
C ASN A 53 1.92 -3.71 -22.40
N ILE A 54 0.80 -3.13 -21.93
CA ILE A 54 -0.54 -3.75 -21.88
C ILE A 54 -1.01 -4.30 -23.24
N HIS A 55 -0.51 -3.76 -24.35
CA HIS A 55 -0.90 -4.15 -25.71
C HIS A 55 0.17 -4.92 -26.52
N ARG A 56 1.27 -5.37 -25.90
CA ARG A 56 2.30 -6.18 -26.59
C ARG A 56 2.15 -7.66 -26.25
N GLY A 57 1.02 -8.26 -26.65
CA GLY A 57 0.65 -9.67 -26.44
C GLY A 57 1.44 -10.71 -27.26
N VAL A 58 2.72 -10.44 -27.57
CA VAL A 58 3.60 -11.35 -28.33
C VAL A 58 4.72 -11.96 -27.48
N TYR A 59 4.85 -11.57 -26.20
CA TYR A 59 5.84 -12.10 -25.28
C TYR A 59 5.15 -12.75 -24.08
N ASN A 60 5.63 -13.93 -23.66
CA ASN A 60 5.18 -14.70 -22.49
C ASN A 60 5.56 -14.04 -21.15
N LEU A 61 5.33 -12.73 -21.01
CA LEU A 61 5.52 -11.99 -19.76
C LEU A 61 4.17 -11.55 -19.15
N ALA A 62 3.05 -12.01 -19.72
CA ALA A 62 1.70 -11.86 -19.19
C ALA A 62 1.28 -13.09 -18.39
#